data_AF-A0A3D4R6F3-F1
#
_entry.id   AF-A0A3D4R6F3-F1
#
_cell.length_a   1.000
_cell.length_b   1.000
_cell.length_c   1.000
_cell.angle_alpha   90.00
_cell.angle_beta   90.00
_cell.angle_gamma   90.00
#
_symmetry.space_group_name_H-M   'P 1'
#
loop_
_entity.id
_entity.type
_entity.pdbx_description
1 polymer ?
#
loop_
_entity_poly.entity_id
_entity_poly.type
_entity_poly.pdbx_seq_one_letter_code
_entity_poly.pdbx_strand_id
1 'polypeptide(L)'
;MIHHLEQITPTGVYFTSLSFKKDEITIHATANTSTSLTLFTNNLKTSKYLSDVSITNLLRDVSGTGALKFQIVTSVKSSISGDETQP
;
A
#
# COMPACT_ATOMS: atom_id res chain seq x y z
N MET A 1 -5.18 9.26 7.06
CA MET A 1 -4.83 7.97 6.42
C MET A 1 -4.42 8.14 4.97
N ILE A 2 -5.21 8.81 4.12
CA ILE A 2 -4.84 9.13 2.72
C ILE A 2 -3.51 9.91 2.64
N HIS A 3 -3.34 10.95 3.47
CA HIS A 3 -2.07 11.70 3.54
C HIS A 3 -0.84 10.87 3.94
N HIS A 4 -1.02 9.78 4.69
CA HIS A 4 0.11 8.91 5.05
C HIS A 4 0.50 8.01 3.87
N LEU A 5 -0.48 7.56 3.08
CA LEU A 5 -0.21 6.79 1.85
C LEU A 5 0.56 7.65 0.83
N GLU A 6 0.20 8.92 0.66
CA GLU A 6 0.94 9.86 -0.20
C GLU A 6 2.40 10.03 0.24
N GLN A 7 2.66 10.13 1.56
CA GLN A 7 4.01 10.32 2.10
C GLN A 7 4.94 9.11 1.93
N ILE A 8 4.38 7.89 1.90
CA ILE A 8 5.17 6.66 1.78
C ILE A 8 5.28 6.15 0.34
N THR A 9 4.69 6.88 -0.61
CA THR A 9 4.72 6.52 -2.03
C THR A 9 6.03 6.99 -2.65
N PRO A 10 6.92 6.08 -3.08
CA PRO A 10 8.17 6.46 -3.71
C PRO A 10 7.91 7.03 -5.11
N THR A 11 8.84 7.86 -5.59
CA THR A 11 8.83 8.34 -6.98
C THR A 11 8.73 7.17 -7.96
N GLY A 12 7.83 7.30 -8.93
CA GLY A 12 7.57 6.27 -9.93
C GLY A 12 6.48 5.26 -9.54
N VAL A 13 5.75 5.47 -8.45
CA VAL A 13 4.50 4.77 -8.14
C VAL A 13 3.32 5.75 -8.26
N TYR A 14 2.27 5.33 -8.96
CA TYR A 14 1.07 6.11 -9.19
C TYR A 14 -0.17 5.32 -8.76
N PHE A 15 -1.01 5.92 -7.92
CA PHE A 15 -2.28 5.33 -7.53
C PHE A 15 -3.31 5.46 -8.63
N THR A 16 -3.96 4.34 -8.94
CA THR A 16 -5.11 4.29 -9.86
C THR A 16 -6.41 4.35 -9.07
N SER A 17 -6.51 3.60 -7.97
CA SER A 17 -7.66 3.66 -7.08
C SER A 17 -7.30 3.20 -5.67
N LEU A 18 -8.08 3.68 -4.71
CA LEU A 18 -8.03 3.30 -3.30
C LEU A 18 -9.45 2.93 -2.87
N SER A 19 -9.62 1.74 -2.30
CA SER A 19 -10.89 1.27 -1.75
C SER A 19 -10.70 0.91 -0.28
N PHE A 20 -11.66 1.31 0.54
CA PHE A 20 -11.67 1.09 1.98
C PHE A 20 -12.91 0.26 2.34
N LYS A 21 -12.71 -0.90 2.94
CA LYS A 21 -13.79 -1.81 3.35
C LYS A 21 -13.58 -2.25 4.80
N LYS A 22 -14.29 -1.58 5.71
CA LYS A 22 -14.15 -1.73 7.18
C LYS A 22 -12.69 -1.60 7.63
N ASP A 23 -11.99 -2.73 7.71
CA ASP A 23 -10.61 -2.83 8.21
C ASP A 23 -9.60 -3.12 7.09
N GLU A 24 -10.08 -3.33 5.86
CA GLU A 24 -9.26 -3.65 4.69
C GLU A 24 -9.13 -2.43 3.76
N ILE A 25 -7.93 -2.23 3.24
CA ILE A 25 -7.57 -1.24 2.24
C ILE A 25 -7.09 -2.00 1.02
N THR A 26 -7.76 -1.76 -0.11
CA THR A 26 -7.28 -2.21 -1.42
C THR A 26 -6.71 -1.03 -2.19
N ILE A 27 -5.46 -1.17 -2.63
CA ILE A 27 -4.70 -0.17 -3.37
C ILE A 27 -4.45 -0.72 -4.77
N HIS A 28 -4.94 -0.04 -5.81
CA HIS A 28 -4.51 -0.30 -7.18
C HIS A 28 -3.50 0.75 -7.58
N ALA A 29 -2.33 0.32 -8.04
CA ALA A 29 -1.25 1.22 -8.40
C ALA A 29 -0.44 0.69 -9.59
N THR A 30 0.33 1.61 -10.19
CA THR A 30 1.30 1.32 -11.23
C THR A 30 2.68 1.80 -10.80
N ALA A 31 3.68 0.95 -10.90
CA ALA A 31 5.08 1.25 -10.65
C ALA A 31 5.86 1.25 -11.97
N ASN A 32 6.67 2.26 -12.22
CA ASN A 32 7.47 2.33 -13.46
C ASN A 32 8.54 1.24 -13.51
N THR A 33 9.03 0.78 -12.36
CA THR A 33 10.09 -0.23 -12.26
C THR A 33 9.83 -1.23 -11.13
N SER A 34 10.49 -2.39 -11.21
CA SER A 34 10.53 -3.35 -10.10
C SER A 34 11.10 -2.73 -8.82
N THR A 35 12.08 -1.84 -8.93
CA THR A 35 12.69 -1.15 -7.79
C THR A 35 11.67 -0.27 -7.06
N SER A 36 10.90 0.54 -7.79
CA SER A 36 9.84 1.38 -7.21
C SER A 36 8.75 0.55 -6.52
N LEU A 37 8.39 -0.60 -7.08
CA LEU A 37 7.44 -1.53 -6.46
C LEU A 37 7.99 -2.11 -5.14
N THR A 38 9.25 -2.56 -5.14
CA THR A 38 9.89 -3.12 -3.95
C THR A 38 9.98 -2.08 -2.83
N LEU A 39 10.39 -0.85 -3.14
CA LEU A 39 10.44 0.25 -2.17
C LEU A 39 9.06 0.55 -1.59
N PHE A 40 8.04 0.64 -2.44
CA PHE A 40 6.67 0.91 -1.99
C PHE A 40 6.14 -0.19 -1.06
N THR A 41 6.35 -1.45 -1.46
CA THR A 41 5.95 -2.60 -0.65
C THR A 41 6.67 -2.63 0.69
N ASN A 42 7.97 -2.31 0.71
CA ASN A 42 8.74 -2.22 1.95
C ASN A 42 8.20 -1.11 2.85
N ASN A 43 7.92 0.07 2.31
CA ASN A 43 7.35 1.18 3.08
C ASN A 43 5.98 0.84 3.69
N LEU A 44 5.14 0.10 2.96
CA LEU A 44 3.86 -0.38 3.48
C LEU A 44 4.06 -1.40 4.61
N LYS A 45 4.97 -2.36 4.42
CA LYS A 45 5.26 -3.41 5.42
C LYS A 45 5.88 -2.86 6.70
N THR A 46 6.66 -1.79 6.61
CA THR A 46 7.27 -1.12 7.77
C THR A 46 6.35 -0.10 8.43
N SER A 47 5.17 0.17 7.86
CA SER A 47 4.21 1.11 8.44
C SER A 47 3.73 0.62 9.81
N LYS A 48 3.67 1.56 10.76
CA LYS A 48 3.10 1.33 12.09
C LYS A 48 1.58 1.19 12.06
N TYR A 49 0.93 1.61 10.97
CA TYR A 49 -0.54 1.66 10.85
C TYR A 49 -1.12 0.55 9.98
N LEU A 50 -0.30 -0.20 9.25
CA LEU A 50 -0.75 -1.21 8.31
C LEU A 50 -0.26 -2.61 8.73
N SER A 51 -1.11 -3.61 8.53
CA SER A 51 -0.78 -5.03 8.67
C SER A 51 -1.13 -5.80 7.41
N ASP A 52 -0.68 -7.06 7.34
CA ASP A 52 -1.12 -8.03 6.33
C ASP A 52 -0.96 -7.55 4.88
N VAL A 53 0.12 -6.79 4.62
CA VAL A 53 0.41 -6.24 3.29
C VAL A 53 0.70 -7.36 2.31
N SER A 54 -0.23 -7.58 1.39
CA SER A 54 -0.15 -8.61 0.35
C SER A 54 -0.28 -7.97 -1.04
N ILE A 55 0.65 -8.28 -1.93
CA ILE A 55 0.56 -7.90 -3.34
C ILE A 55 -0.22 -8.99 -4.07
N THR A 56 -1.23 -8.59 -4.81
CA THR A 56 -2.05 -9.42 -5.68
C THR A 56 -2.06 -8.83 -7.09
N ASN A 57 -2.40 -9.64 -8.09
CA ASN A 57 -2.62 -9.18 -9.47
C ASN A 57 -1.47 -8.34 -10.06
N LEU A 58 -0.22 -8.78 -9.86
CA LEU A 58 0.96 -8.15 -10.46
C LEU A 58 1.04 -8.48 -11.95
N LEU A 59 0.91 -7.46 -12.79
CA LEU A 59 0.97 -7.54 -14.25
C LEU A 59 2.02 -6.56 -14.77
N ARG A 60 2.90 -7.05 -15.64
CA ARG A 60 3.83 -6.19 -16.38
C ARG A 60 3.22 -5.78 -17.70
N ASP A 61 3.26 -4.48 -18.00
CA ASP A 61 2.99 -3.99 -19.34
C ASP A 61 4.17 -4.35 -20.26
N VAL A 62 3.94 -5.35 -21.11
CA VAL A 62 4.92 -5.87 -22.08
C VAL A 62 4.81 -5.20 -23.44
N SER A 63 3.80 -4.34 -23.64
CA SER A 63 3.49 -3.73 -24.94
C SER A 63 3.85 -2.24 -24.99
N GLY A 64 4.28 -1.66 -23.86
CA GLY A 64 4.62 -0.24 -23.74
C GLY A 64 5.82 0.02 -22.82
N THR A 65 5.59 0.79 -21.74
CA THR A 65 6.62 1.40 -20.89
C THR A 65 7.39 0.43 -19.98
N GLY A 66 7.02 -0.86 -19.95
CA GLY A 66 7.59 -1.82 -18.99
C GLY A 66 7.06 -1.67 -17.55
N ALA A 67 6.05 -0.81 -17.35
CA ALA A 67 5.48 -0.54 -16.03
C ALA A 67 4.78 -1.78 -15.44
N LEU A 68 4.70 -1.81 -14.11
CA LEU A 68 4.10 -2.89 -13.31
C LEU A 68 2.78 -2.38 -12.73
N LYS A 69 1.67 -2.94 -13.15
CA LYS A 69 0.35 -2.73 -12.53
C LYS A 69 0.17 -3.77 -11.44
N PHE A 70 -0.30 -3.36 -10.28
CA PHE A 70 -0.47 -4.27 -9.15
C PHE A 70 -1.59 -3.82 -8.24
N GLN A 71 -2.10 -4.77 -7.47
CA GLN A 71 -3.04 -4.55 -6.39
C GLN A 71 -2.34 -4.87 -5.07
N ILE A 72 -2.57 -4.06 -4.04
CA ILE A 72 -2.20 -4.38 -2.67
C ILE A 72 -3.46 -4.47 -1.84
N VAL A 73 -3.56 -5.54 -1.07
CA VAL A 73 -4.55 -5.67 0.00
C VAL A 73 -3.78 -5.57 1.31
N THR A 74 -4.22 -4.68 2.19
CA THR A 74 -3.62 -4.47 3.50
C THR A 74 -4.71 -4.12 4.50
N SER A 75 -4.49 -4.43 5.77
CA SER A 75 -5.42 -4.08 6.82
C SER A 75 -4.90 -2.92 7.65
N VAL A 76 -5.82 -2.16 8.26
CA VAL A 76 -5.46 -1.20 9.27
C VAL A 76 -5.08 -1.96 10.53
N LYS A 77 -3.89 -1.71 11.08
CA LYS A 77 -3.58 -2.16 12.43
C LYS A 77 -4.58 -1.48 13.35
N SER A 78 -5.51 -2.25 13.90
CA SER A 78 -6.27 -1.80 15.06
C SER A 78 -5.23 -1.49 16.12
N SER A 79 -4.97 -0.20 16.36
CA SER A 79 -4.35 0.21 17.60
C SER A 79 -5.20 -0.45 18.67
N ILE A 80 -4.60 -1.33 19.46
CA ILE A 80 -5.17 -1.66 20.76
C ILE A 80 -5.50 -0.29 21.34
N SER A 81 -6.78 -0.01 21.53
CA SER A 81 -7.20 1.09 22.38
C SER A 81 -6.44 0.85 23.67
N GLY A 82 -5.38 1.63 23.89
CA GLY A 82 -4.87 1.84 25.22
C GLY A 82 -6.05 2.45 25.94
N ASP A 83 -6.81 1.59 26.61
CA ASP A 83 -7.67 1.97 27.69
C ASP A 83 -6.74 2.61 28.72
N GLU A 84 -6.45 3.90 28.55
CA GLU A 84 -5.94 4.74 29.63
C GLU A 84 -7.10 5.05 30.56
N THR A 85 -7.78 4.00 31.08
CA THR A 85 -8.33 4.07 32.42
C THR A 85 -7.33 3.41 33.35
N GLN A 86 -6.56 4.23 34.05
CA GLN A 86 -5.85 3.79 35.24
C GLN A 86 -5.52 5.01 36.11
N PRO A 87 -5.40 4.82 37.43
CA PRO A 87 -6.47 4.78 38.42
C PRO A 87 -6.56 6.06 39.29
#